data_AF-A0A8S3Z9W8-F1
#
_entry.id   AF-A0A8S3Z9W8-F1
#
_cell.length_a   1.000
_cell.length_b   1.000
_cell.length_c   1.000
_cell.angle_alpha   90.00
_cell.angle_beta   90.00
_cell.angle_gamma   90.00
#
_symmetry.space_group_name_H-M   'P 1'
#
loop_
_entity.id
_entity.type
_entity.pdbx_description
1 polymer ?
#
loop_
_entity_poly.entity_id
_entity_poly.type
_entity_poly.pdbx_seq_one_letter_code
_entity_poly.pdbx_strand_id
1 'polypeptide(L)' 'GSVKILVRCDKATDNITLHVAELTVNTTSIRVSPATPSASEDPKYVSSDVDTERQFFIVKLDKNME' A
#
# COMPACT_ATOMS: atom_id res chain seq x y z
N GLY A 1 -0.84 -7.05 17.00
CA GLY A 1 -1.25 -5.63 17.16
C GLY A 1 -1.83 -5.12 15.86
N SER A 2 -2.33 -3.89 15.82
CA SER A 2 -2.78 -3.22 14.60
C SER A 2 -2.15 -1.84 14.50
N VAL A 3 -1.83 -1.43 13.28
CA VAL A 3 -1.29 -0.10 12.98
C VAL A 3 -2.09 0.50 11.84
N LYS A 4 -2.27 1.82 11.88
CA LYS A 4 -2.82 2.60 10.77
C LYS A 4 -1.78 3.62 10.36
N ILE A 5 -1.38 3.57 9.09
CA ILE A 5 -0.36 4.46 8.54
C ILE A 5 -1.03 5.33 7.48
N LEU A 6 -0.83 6.65 7.58
CA LEU A 6 -1.24 7.60 6.55
C LEU A 6 -0.02 7.95 5.71
N VAL A 7 -0.11 7.79 4.39
CA VAL A 7 0.97 8.04 3.45
C VAL A 7 0.48 9.01 2.38
N ARG A 8 1.30 10.01 2.03
CA ARG A 8 1.06 10.88 0.87
C ARG A 8 1.83 10.33 -0.32
N CYS A 9 1.14 10.16 -1.45
CA CYS A 9 1.78 9.77 -2.70
C CYS A 9 2.33 11.02 -3.39
N ASP A 10 3.66 11.15 -3.48
CA ASP A 10 4.31 12.28 -4.17
C ASP A 10 4.61 11.99 -5.65
N LYS A 11 4.58 10.71 -6.06
CA LYS A 11 4.83 10.24 -7.43
C LYS A 11 3.94 9.05 -7.74
N ALA A 12 3.31 9.05 -8.92
CA ALA A 12 2.43 7.97 -9.37
C ALA A 12 3.11 6.60 -9.25
N THR A 13 2.48 5.69 -8.53
CA THR A 13 2.99 4.33 -8.29
C THR A 13 1.87 3.37 -7.95
N ASP A 14 2.02 2.12 -8.36
CA ASP A 14 1.12 0.99 -8.11
C ASP A 14 1.55 0.13 -6.92
N ASN A 15 2.62 0.53 -6.21
CA ASN A 15 3.13 -0.24 -5.10
C ASN A 15 3.51 0.63 -3.90
N ILE A 16 3.33 0.07 -2.72
CA ILE A 16 3.72 0.67 -1.45
C ILE A 16 4.70 -0.27 -0.77
N THR A 17 5.91 0.19 -0.52
CA THR A 17 6.94 -0.59 0.16
C THR A 17 7.17 -0.01 1.55
N LEU A 18 7.00 -0.85 2.58
CA LEU A 18 7.22 -0.51 3.98
C LEU A 18 8.26 -1.44 4.58
N HIS A 19 9.09 -0.95 5.49
CA HIS A 19 9.99 -1.83 6.24
C HIS A 19 9.21 -2.68 7.25
N VAL A 20 9.51 -3.97 7.30
CA VAL A 20 9.00 -4.94 8.28
C VAL A 20 10.13 -5.88 8.67
N ALA A 21 10.40 -5.99 9.97
CA ALA A 21 11.39 -6.89 10.53
C ALA A 21 10.71 -7.82 11.54
N GLU A 22 10.82 -9.14 11.31
CA GLU A 22 10.32 -10.19 12.22
C GLU A 22 8.81 -10.12 12.55
N LEU A 23 8.01 -9.48 11.67
CA LEU A 23 6.56 -9.36 11.85
C LEU A 23 5.79 -10.10 10.75
N THR A 24 4.81 -10.88 11.16
CA THR A 24 3.84 -11.51 10.25
C THR A 24 2.65 -10.58 10.04
N VAL A 25 2.37 -10.21 8.78
CA VAL A 25 1.21 -9.38 8.42
C VAL A 25 0.09 -10.28 7.91
N ASN A 26 -0.95 -10.47 8.73
CA ASN A 26 -2.06 -11.37 8.41
C ASN A 26 -3.20 -10.70 7.62
N THR A 27 -3.34 -9.38 7.75
CA THR A 27 -4.45 -8.65 7.14
C THR A 27 -3.99 -7.25 6.79
N THR A 28 -4.28 -6.85 5.56
CA THR A 28 -3.93 -5.54 5.01
C THR A 28 -5.15 -4.99 4.29
N SER A 29 -5.42 -3.71 4.51
CA SER A 29 -6.45 -2.99 3.76
C SER A 29 -5.90 -1.62 3.41
N ILE A 30 -6.24 -1.15 2.22
CA ILE A 30 -5.86 0.18 1.75
C ILE A 30 -7.14 0.98 1.53
N ARG A 31 -7.09 2.25 1.94
CA ARG A 31 -8.09 3.25 1.58
C ARG A 31 -7.35 4.41 0.95
N VAL A 32 -7.73 4.75 -0.27
CA VAL A 32 -7.23 5.95 -0.94
C VAL A 32 -8.15 7.11 -0.57
N SER A 33 -7.58 8.29 -0.39
CA SER A 33 -8.32 9.51 -0.06
C SER A 33 -7.79 10.61 -0.95
N PRO A 34 -8.28 10.70 -2.20
CA PRO A 34 -7.76 11.63 -3.17
C PRO A 34 -8.09 13.07 -2.76
N ALA A 35 -7.21 14.01 -3.08
CA ALA A 35 -7.41 15.44 -2.79
C ALA A 35 -8.63 16.01 -3.54
N THR A 36 -8.94 15.45 -4.70
CA THR A 36 -10.14 15.75 -5.48
C THR A 36 -10.89 14.44 -5.73
N PRO A 37 -12.20 14.35 -5.44
CA PRO A 37 -12.97 13.16 -5.79
C PRO A 37 -12.95 12.98 -7.31
N SER A 38 -12.26 11.93 -7.78
CA SER A 38 -12.11 11.60 -9.20
C SER A 38 -13.25 10.66 -9.62
N ALA A 39 -13.70 10.78 -10.88
CA ALA A 39 -14.63 9.82 -11.49
C ALA A 39 -13.96 8.48 -11.82
N SER A 40 -12.63 8.45 -11.84
CA SER A 40 -11.84 7.21 -11.92
C SER A 40 -11.88 6.54 -10.54
N GLU A 41 -12.20 5.25 -10.51
CA GLU A 41 -12.22 4.48 -9.26
C GLU A 41 -10.87 4.61 -8.54
N ASP A 42 -10.86 4.57 -7.21
CA ASP A 42 -9.60 4.51 -6.46
C ASP A 42 -8.80 3.23 -6.80
N PRO A 43 -7.46 3.25 -6.72
CA PRO A 43 -6.64 2.03 -6.75
C PRO A 43 -7.12 1.01 -5.72
N LYS A 44 -7.27 -0.24 -6.17
CA LYS A 44 -7.72 -1.37 -5.35
C LYS A 44 -6.51 -2.22 -4.97
N TYR A 45 -6.58 -2.76 -3.76
CA TYR A 45 -5.62 -3.75 -3.29
C TYR A 45 -5.70 -5.02 -4.16
N VAL A 46 -4.55 -5.49 -4.64
CA VAL A 46 -4.45 -6.75 -5.41
C VAL A 46 -3.84 -7.83 -4.54
N SER A 47 -2.63 -7.59 -4.02
CA SER A 47 -1.89 -8.55 -3.20
C SER A 47 -0.84 -7.85 -2.35
N SER A 48 -0.25 -8.57 -1.42
CA SER A 48 0.93 -8.14 -0.69
C SER A 48 1.96 -9.26 -0.64
N ASP A 49 3.22 -8.87 -0.55
CA ASP A 49 4.36 -9.78 -0.49
C ASP A 49 5.32 -9.35 0.63
N VAL A 50 6.12 -10.31 1.11
CA VAL A 50 7.14 -10.07 2.12
C VAL A 50 8.50 -10.46 1.54
N ASP A 51 9.37 -9.46 1.39
CA ASP A 51 10.76 -9.68 1.05
C ASP A 51 11.57 -9.82 2.34
N THR A 52 11.98 -11.04 2.66
CA THR A 52 12.71 -11.35 3.89
C THR A 52 14.18 -10.95 3.82
N GLU A 53 14.77 -10.89 2.63
CA GLU A 53 16.18 -10.48 2.46
C GLU A 53 16.34 -8.98 2.65
N ARG A 54 15.42 -8.19 2.07
CA ARG A 54 15.42 -6.73 2.14
C ARG A 54 14.57 -6.17 3.29
N GLN A 55 13.90 -7.04 4.03
CA GLN A 55 13.01 -6.71 5.15
C GLN A 55 11.90 -5.72 4.75
N PHE A 56 11.20 -6.04 3.66
CA PHE A 56 10.11 -5.24 3.12
C PHE A 56 8.78 -5.97 3.15
N PHE A 57 7.73 -5.20 3.43
CA PHE A 57 6.36 -5.52 3.13
C PHE A 57 5.91 -4.69 1.93
N ILE A 58 5.56 -5.37 0.85
CA ILE A 58 5.25 -4.74 -0.44
C ILE A 58 3.77 -4.94 -0.70
N VAL A 59 3.01 -3.87 -0.84
CA VAL A 59 1.60 -3.92 -1.25
C VAL A 59 1.49 -3.54 -2.71
N LYS A 60 0.78 -4.35 -3.50
CA LYS A 60 0.54 -4.18 -4.93
C LYS A 60 -0.90 -3.74 -5.18
N LEU A 61 -1.07 -2.75 -6.04
CA LEU A 61 -2.34 -2.16 -6.45
C LEU A 61 -2.65 -2.52 -7.91
N ASP A 62 -3.91 -2.38 -8.31
CA ASP A 62 -4.35 -2.66 -9.69
C ASP A 62 -4.02 -1.54 -10.69
N LYS A 63 -3.70 -0.35 -10.17
CA LYS A 63 -3.28 0.84 -10.92
C LYS A 63 -2.51 1.80 -10.01
N ASN A 64 -1.96 2.84 -10.62
CA ASN A 64 -1.21 3.86 -9.91
C ASN A 64 -2.10 4.68 -8.96
N MET A 65 -1.55 5.05 -7.80
CA MET A 65 -2.05 6.13 -6.96
C MET A 65 -1.76 7.47 -7.64
N GLU A 66 -2.82 8.15 -8.06
CA GLU A 66 -2.81 9.50 -8.68
C GLU A 66 -3.37 10.56 -7.73
#